data_AF-A0A3P6GWS7-F1
#
_entry.id   AF-A0A3P6GWS7-F1
#
_cell.length_a   1.000
_cell.length_b   1.000
_cell.length_c   1.000
_cell.angle_alpha   90.00
_cell.angle_beta   90.00
_cell.angle_gamma   90.00
#
_symmetry.space_group_name_H-M   'P 1'
#
loop_
_entity.id
_entity.type
_entity.pdbx_description
1 polymer ?
#
loop_
_entity_poly.entity_id
_entity_poly.type
_entity_poly.pdbx_seq_one_letter_code
_entity_poly.pdbx_strand_id
1 'polypeptide(L)'
;MRDKKITSVRFETDCSDLVDMTNNPMEWPTFTTEIEMYQRLREDFEDVSLSHIPRSRNGRADTLAKEARNKRYIFSHIDQTRIDGGAPRRIGSSATT
;
A
#
# COMPACT_ATOMS: atom_id res chain seq x y z
N MET A 1 22.81 -13.12 -6.99
CA MET A 1 21.45 -12.68 -7.39
C MET A 1 21.42 -11.17 -7.16
N ARG A 2 21.03 -10.34 -8.13
CA ARG A 2 21.36 -8.91 -8.12
C ARG A 2 20.61 -8.15 -7.01
N ASP A 3 21.33 -7.76 -5.95
CA ASP A 3 20.96 -6.78 -4.93
C ASP A 3 20.77 -5.40 -5.57
N LYS A 4 19.62 -5.17 -6.21
CA LYS A 4 19.19 -3.81 -6.54
C LYS A 4 18.63 -3.20 -5.26
N LYS A 5 19.49 -2.62 -4.42
CA LYS A 5 19.04 -1.76 -3.32
C LYS A 5 18.31 -0.57 -3.95
N ILE A 6 16.99 -0.55 -3.89
CA ILE A 6 16.20 0.62 -4.26
C ILE A 6 16.51 1.67 -3.19
N THR A 7 17.15 2.77 -3.58
CA THR A 7 17.56 3.82 -2.63
C THR A 7 16.59 4.99 -2.61
N SER A 8 15.88 5.25 -3.71
CA SER A 8 14.86 6.31 -3.81
C SER A 8 13.52 5.76 -4.32
N VAL A 9 12.42 6.20 -3.70
CA VAL A 9 11.05 5.82 -4.06
C VAL A 9 10.15 7.05 -4.13
N ARG A 10 9.34 7.13 -5.19
CA ARG A 10 8.29 8.15 -5.35
C ARG A 10 6.93 7.46 -5.38
N PHE A 11 6.18 7.60 -4.31
CA PHE A 11 4.81 7.13 -4.19
C PHE A 11 3.85 8.19 -4.71
N GLU A 12 2.82 7.73 -5.43
CA GLU A 12 1.74 8.57 -5.94
C GLU A 12 0.40 7.97 -5.50
N THR A 13 -0.51 8.81 -5.03
CA THR A 13 -1.85 8.41 -4.56
C THR A 13 -2.90 9.41 -5.03
N ASP A 14 -4.13 8.96 -5.28
CA ASP A 14 -5.27 9.85 -5.52
C ASP A 14 -6.07 10.18 -4.25
N CYS A 15 -5.58 9.75 -3.09
CA CYS A 15 -6.13 10.07 -1.78
C CYS A 15 -5.36 11.23 -1.16
N SER A 16 -5.95 12.43 -1.15
CA SER A 16 -5.36 13.62 -0.51
C SER A 16 -5.16 13.41 1.00
N ASP A 17 -6.13 12.77 1.65
CA ASP A 17 -6.09 12.53 3.10
C ASP A 17 -4.85 11.72 3.49
N LEU A 18 -4.42 10.77 2.64
CA LEU A 18 -3.20 9.99 2.90
C LEU A 18 -1.94 10.86 2.88
N VAL A 19 -1.88 11.85 1.99
CA VAL A 19 -0.78 12.82 1.94
C VAL A 19 -0.82 13.70 3.19
N ASP A 20 -2.00 14.17 3.58
CA ASP A 20 -2.19 15.01 4.76
C ASP A 20 -1.87 14.26 6.07
N MET A 21 -2.21 12.98 6.18
CA MET A 21 -1.81 12.11 7.30
C MET A 21 -0.29 12.06 7.47
N THR A 22 0.46 12.01 6.36
CA THR A 22 1.93 11.97 6.41
C THR A 22 2.57 13.33 6.75
N ASN A 23 1.91 14.43 6.39
CA ASN A 23 2.40 15.79 6.64
C ASN A 23 1.99 16.32 8.02
N ASN A 24 0.78 15.99 8.48
CA ASN A 24 0.16 16.49 9.70
C ASN A 24 -0.33 15.32 10.59
N PRO A 25 0.55 14.40 11.01
CA PRO A 25 0.14 13.15 11.65
C PRO A 25 -0.64 13.35 12.96
N MET A 26 -0.42 14.48 13.65
CA MET A 26 -1.12 14.82 14.90
C MET A 26 -2.62 15.10 14.72
N GLU A 27 -3.06 15.46 13.50
CA GLU A 27 -4.48 15.68 13.18
C GLU A 27 -5.23 14.37 12.92
N TRP A 28 -4.52 13.25 12.81
CA TRP A 28 -5.06 11.94 12.43
C TRP A 28 -4.79 10.86 13.50
N PRO A 29 -5.18 11.07 14.77
CA PRO A 29 -4.81 10.19 15.89
C PRO A 29 -5.33 8.76 15.74
N THR A 30 -6.43 8.54 15.00
CA THR A 30 -6.96 7.21 14.71
C THR A 30 -6.00 6.33 13.90
N PHE A 31 -5.10 6.94 13.11
CA PHE A 31 -4.15 6.26 12.23
C PHE A 31 -2.72 6.24 12.77
N THR A 32 -2.54 6.48 14.08
CA THR A 32 -1.21 6.59 14.71
C THR A 32 -0.33 5.37 14.40
N THR A 33 -0.88 4.15 14.51
CA THR A 33 -0.15 2.91 14.26
C THR A 33 0.34 2.82 12.80
N GLU A 34 -0.53 3.13 11.86
CA GLU A 34 -0.24 3.10 10.42
C GLU A 34 0.80 4.15 10.03
N ILE A 35 0.67 5.35 10.59
CA ILE A 35 1.63 6.45 10.39
C ILE A 35 3.00 6.07 10.96
N GLU A 36 3.07 5.52 12.16
CA GLU A 36 4.34 5.05 12.75
C GLU A 36 4.99 3.95 11.90
N MET A 37 4.21 2.98 11.41
CA MET A 37 4.71 1.96 10.50
C MET A 37 5.24 2.55 9.20
N TYR A 38 4.52 3.52 8.62
CA TYR A 38 4.98 4.24 7.43
C TYR A 38 6.31 4.96 7.66
N GLN A 39 6.47 5.65 8.79
CA GLN A 39 7.73 6.35 9.11
C GLN A 39 8.90 5.37 9.25
N ARG A 40 8.70 4.22 9.91
CA ARG A 40 9.74 3.18 10.00
C ARG A 40 10.14 2.63 8.63
N LEU A 41 9.17 2.32 7.77
CA LEU A 41 9.44 1.87 6.41
C LEU A 41 10.17 2.93 5.58
N ARG A 42 9.93 4.22 5.86
CA ARG A 42 10.60 5.33 5.19
C ARG A 42 12.10 5.37 5.50
N GLU A 43 12.50 5.00 6.71
CA GLU A 43 13.91 4.97 7.15
C GLU A 43 14.77 3.96 6.39
N ASP A 44 14.15 2.96 5.74
CA ASP A 44 14.84 1.95 4.92
C ASP A 44 15.36 2.50 3.58
N PHE A 45 14.98 3.73 3.21
CA PHE A 45 15.31 4.38 1.94
C PHE A 45 16.05 5.70 2.15
N GLU A 46 16.90 6.07 1.20
CA GLU A 46 17.64 7.34 1.23
C GLU A 46 16.73 8.52 0.86
N ASP A 47 15.77 8.30 -0.04
CA ASP A 47 14.84 9.32 -0.50
C ASP A 47 13.44 8.74 -0.71
N VAL A 48 12.44 9.34 -0.07
CA VAL A 48 11.04 8.92 -0.18
C VAL A 48 10.15 10.14 -0.29
N SER A 49 9.29 10.13 -1.30
CA SER A 49 8.22 11.11 -1.46
C SER A 49 6.86 10.42 -1.64
N LEU A 50 5.81 11.05 -1.12
CA LEU A 50 4.42 10.67 -1.34
C LEU A 50 3.70 11.92 -1.87
N SER A 51 3.05 11.81 -3.03
CA SER A 51 2.39 12.95 -3.67
C SER A 51 0.99 12.60 -4.17
N HIS A 52 0.12 13.60 -4.16
CA HIS A 52 -1.23 13.47 -4.70
C HIS A 52 -1.22 13.56 -6.23
N ILE A 53 -1.97 12.68 -6.89
CA ILE A 53 -2.26 12.72 -8.32
C ILE A 53 -3.77 12.65 -8.57
N PRO A 54 -4.30 13.26 -9.65
CA PRO A 54 -5.69 13.07 -10.02
C PRO A 54 -6.06 11.59 -10.18
N ARG A 55 -7.27 11.21 -9.76
CA ARG A 55 -7.81 9.84 -9.90
C ARG A 55 -7.75 9.28 -11.32
N SER A 56 -7.90 10.14 -12.33
CA SER A 56 -7.75 9.77 -13.74
C SER A 56 -6.34 9.27 -14.09
N ARG A 57 -5.33 9.65 -13.31
CA ARG A 57 -3.94 9.21 -13.45
C ARG A 57 -3.60 8.01 -12.56
N ASN A 58 -4.45 7.65 -11.60
CA ASN A 58 -4.26 6.48 -10.71
C ASN A 58 -5.05 5.23 -11.15
N GLY A 59 -5.42 5.15 -12.44
CA GLY A 59 -6.39 4.15 -12.92
C GLY A 59 -5.98 2.69 -12.69
N ARG A 60 -4.69 2.36 -12.72
CA ARG A 60 -4.20 0.99 -12.46
C ARG A 60 -4.42 0.58 -11.01
N ALA A 61 -3.99 1.40 -10.05
CA ALA A 61 -4.16 1.10 -8.63
C ALA A 61 -5.64 1.07 -8.25
N ASP A 62 -6.43 2.01 -8.78
CA ASP A 62 -7.88 2.05 -8.55
C ASP A 62 -8.60 0.80 -9.07
N THR A 63 -8.22 0.32 -10.25
CA THR A 63 -8.77 -0.94 -10.81
C THR A 63 -8.46 -2.13 -9.91
N LEU A 64 -7.21 -2.24 -9.45
CA LEU A 64 -6.80 -3.33 -8.54
C LEU A 64 -7.57 -3.28 -7.21
N ALA A 65 -7.72 -2.08 -6.62
CA ALA A 65 -8.46 -1.89 -5.38
C ALA A 65 -9.96 -2.22 -5.54
N LYS A 66 -10.57 -1.81 -6.66
CA LYS A 66 -11.97 -2.14 -6.99
C LYS A 66 -12.17 -3.64 -7.17
N GLU A 67 -11.28 -4.31 -7.89
CA GLU A 67 -11.35 -5.77 -8.06
C GLU A 67 -11.21 -6.51 -6.72
N ALA A 68 -10.25 -6.10 -5.89
CA ALA A 68 -10.05 -6.62 -4.54
C ALA A 68 -11.33 -6.51 -3.70
N ARG A 69 -11.94 -5.32 -3.69
CA ARG A 69 -13.19 -5.04 -2.97
C ARG A 69 -14.36 -5.87 -3.47
N ASN A 70 -14.53 -5.96 -4.79
CA ASN A 70 -15.62 -6.72 -5.42
C ASN A 70 -15.53 -8.22 -5.10
N LYS A 71 -14.31 -8.75 -5.03
CA LYS A 71 -14.05 -10.16 -4.71
C LYS A 71 -14.06 -10.43 -3.18
N ARG A 72 -14.32 -9.42 -2.35
CA ARG A 72 -14.26 -9.46 -0.87
C ARG A 72 -12.96 -10.06 -0.33
N TYR A 73 -11.85 -9.84 -1.03
CA TYR A 73 -10.56 -10.28 -0.51
C TYR A 73 -10.12 -9.39 0.64
N ILE A 74 -9.79 -10.01 1.77
CA ILE A 74 -9.03 -9.38 2.84
C ILE A 74 -7.57 -9.73 2.56
N PHE A 75 -6.82 -8.77 2.04
CA PHE A 75 -5.38 -8.92 1.87
C PHE A 75 -4.71 -8.49 3.17
N SER A 76 -3.94 -9.38 3.79
CA SER A 76 -3.06 -9.04 4.92
C SER A 76 -1.61 -8.82 4.49
N HIS A 77 -1.21 -9.30 3.31
CA HIS A 77 0.14 -9.15 2.77
C HIS A 77 0.13 -9.01 1.25
N ILE A 78 1.10 -8.28 0.68
CA ILE A 78 1.40 -8.29 -0.76
C ILE A 78 2.55 -9.26 -1.00
N ASP A 79 2.30 -10.28 -1.82
CA ASP A 79 3.30 -11.28 -2.20
C ASP A 79 3.90 -10.90 -3.56
N GLN A 80 5.09 -10.29 -3.52
CA GLN A 80 5.81 -9.82 -4.71
C GLN A 80 6.36 -10.95 -5.58
N THR A 81 6.27 -12.21 -5.14
CA THR A 81 6.68 -13.37 -5.95
C THR A 81 5.58 -13.85 -6.91
N ARG A 82 4.38 -13.25 -6.83
CA ARG A 82 3.25 -13.62 -7.68
C ARG A 82 3.29 -12.89 -9.00
N ILE A 83 3.07 -13.67 -10.06
CA ILE A 83 2.89 -13.17 -11.42
C ILE A 83 1.53 -12.48 -11.51
N ASP A 84 1.48 -11.30 -12.14
CA ASP A 84 0.25 -10.56 -12.41
C ASP A 84 -0.78 -11.51 -13.09
N GLY A 85 -1.95 -11.65 -12.48
CA GLY A 85 -3.04 -12.54 -12.94
C GLY A 85 -3.27 -13.82 -12.13
N GLY A 86 -2.42 -14.10 -11.13
CA GLY A 86 -2.66 -15.21 -10.20
C GLY A 86 -3.87 -14.96 -9.27
N ALA A 87 -4.75 -15.96 -9.10
CA ALA A 87 -5.89 -15.86 -8.20
C ALA A 87 -5.45 -15.53 -6.75
N PRO A 88 -6.04 -14.52 -6.10
CA PRO A 88 -5.74 -14.22 -4.70
C PRO A 88 -6.11 -15.41 -3.80
N ARG A 89 -5.23 -15.76 -2.86
CA ARG A 89 -5.53 -16.82 -1.89
C ARG A 89 -6.51 -16.25 -0.86
N ARG A 90 -7.68 -16.89 -0.69
CA ARG A 90 -8.56 -16.63 0.46
C ARG A 90 -7.85 -17.10 1.72
N ILE A 91 -7.63 -16.20 2.68
CA ILE A 91 -7.42 -16.61 4.07
C ILE A 91 -8.82 -16.82 4.66
N GLY A 92 -9.19 -18.09 4.86
CA GLY A 92 -10.49 -18.43 5.44
C GLY A 92 -11.04 -19.77 4.95
N SER A 93 -10.37 -20.85 5.35
CA SER A 93 -10.97 -22.14 5.67
C SER A 93 -9.92 -22.93 6.46
N SER A 94 -9.61 -22.49 7.68
CA SER A 94 -9.07 -23.43 8.66
C SER A 94 -10.21 -24.39 8.97
N ALA A 95 -10.18 -25.56 8.35
CA ALA A 95 -11.00 -26.67 8.78
C ALA A 95 -10.48 -27.09 10.16
N THR A 96 -11.26 -26.78 11.19
CA THR A 96 -11.10 -27.36 12.52
C THR A 96 -11.17 -28.88 12.37
N THR A 97 -10.12 -29.58 12.79
CA THR A 97 -10.18 -31.01 13.16
C THR A 97 -9.84 -31.11 14.62
#